data_AF-A0A1J1HM57-F1
#
_entry.id   AF-A0A1J1HM57-F1
#
_cell.length_a   1.000
_cell.length_b   1.000
_cell.length_c   1.000
_cell.angle_alpha   90.00
_cell.angle_beta   90.00
_cell.angle_gamma   90.00
#
_symmetry.space_group_name_H-M   'P 1'
#
loop_
_entity.id
_entity.type
_entity.pdbx_description
1 polymer ?
#
loop_
_entity_poly.entity_id
_entity_poly.type
_entity_poly.pdbx_seq_one_letter_code
_entity_poly.pdbx_strand_id
1 'polypeptide(L)'
;MSFLPESFFFLISFLFFVSVSSSPRQDKCVEGCIVDGVFYESGSDIPKSNPCDICQCFGTEVSCAEIDCPFFNNHNPPCEPIYSPDECCPVNTCGCEEAGIYYLSGEKMPSDYRCQNCTCIETEKVCVFLRC
;
A
#
# COMPACT_ATOMS: atom_id res chain seq x y z
N MET A 1 -7.92 -2.73 76.08
CA MET A 1 -8.00 -2.62 74.61
C MET A 1 -6.78 -1.84 74.16
N SER A 2 -5.80 -2.29 73.38
CA SER A 2 -5.55 -3.53 72.65
C SER A 2 -4.05 -3.50 72.34
N PHE A 3 -3.26 -4.42 72.91
CA PHE A 3 -1.86 -4.60 72.54
C PHE A 3 -1.83 -5.41 71.24
N LEU A 4 -1.62 -4.76 70.10
CA LEU A 4 -1.29 -5.48 68.87
C LEU A 4 0.21 -5.84 68.92
N PRO A 5 0.58 -7.09 68.65
CA PRO A 5 1.94 -7.58 68.86
C PRO A 5 2.89 -7.01 67.80
N GLU A 6 4.16 -6.79 68.15
CA GLU A 6 5.20 -6.26 67.24
C GLU A 6 5.40 -7.13 65.97
N SER A 7 4.87 -8.35 65.98
CA SER A 7 4.78 -9.25 64.83
C SER A 7 3.84 -8.77 63.71
N PHE A 8 2.87 -7.90 64.01
CA PHE A 8 1.92 -7.39 63.00
C PHE A 8 2.53 -6.33 62.09
N PHE A 9 3.49 -5.54 62.61
CA PHE A 9 4.16 -4.46 61.86
C PHE A 9 5.10 -5.01 60.78
N PHE A 10 5.78 -6.13 61.07
CA PHE A 10 6.65 -6.81 60.11
C PHE A 10 5.89 -7.45 58.95
N LEU A 11 4.69 -8.00 59.19
CA LEU A 11 3.84 -8.57 58.15
C LEU A 11 3.32 -7.50 57.18
N ILE A 12 2.94 -6.31 57.68
CA ILE A 12 2.49 -5.20 56.84
C ILE A 12 3.65 -4.70 55.95
N SER A 13 4.86 -4.58 56.51
CA SER A 13 6.05 -4.19 55.75
C SER A 13 6.39 -5.23 54.66
N PHE A 14 6.37 -6.53 54.99
CA PHE A 14 6.57 -7.61 54.00
C PHE A 14 5.52 -7.59 52.88
N LEU A 15 4.25 -7.31 53.18
CA LEU A 15 3.19 -7.19 52.17
C LEU A 15 3.38 -5.97 51.26
N PHE A 16 3.86 -4.84 51.80
CA PHE A 16 4.25 -3.67 51.00
C PHE A 16 5.48 -3.96 50.13
N PHE A 17 6.51 -4.63 50.66
CA PHE A 17 7.70 -5.00 49.87
C PHE A 17 7.40 -6.02 48.78
N VAL A 18 6.52 -6.99 49.03
CA VAL A 18 6.08 -7.97 48.01
C VAL A 18 5.29 -7.27 46.90
N SER A 19 4.40 -6.34 47.23
CA SER A 19 3.66 -5.56 46.22
C SER A 19 4.51 -4.54 45.47
N VAL A 20 5.57 -3.98 46.07
CA VAL A 20 6.50 -3.05 45.40
C VAL A 20 7.56 -3.78 44.55
N SER A 21 7.91 -5.04 44.87
CA SER A 21 9.01 -5.76 44.19
C SER A 21 8.54 -6.77 43.13
N SER A 22 7.28 -7.20 43.12
CA SER A 22 6.80 -8.27 42.23
C SER A 22 5.99 -7.79 41.03
N SER A 23 6.20 -6.57 40.52
CA SER A 23 5.71 -6.26 39.17
C SER A 23 6.61 -7.00 38.18
N PRO A 24 6.17 -8.09 37.53
CA PRO A 24 6.93 -8.61 36.41
C PRO A 24 7.01 -7.46 35.41
N ARG A 25 8.23 -7.08 35.05
CA ARG A 25 8.42 -6.33 33.81
C ARG A 25 7.94 -7.31 32.74
N GLN A 26 6.69 -7.15 32.30
CA GLN A 26 6.17 -7.83 31.11
C GLN A 26 6.90 -7.22 29.92
N ASP A 27 8.20 -7.53 29.79
CA ASP A 27 8.91 -7.40 28.54
C ASP A 27 8.34 -8.50 27.65
N LYS A 28 7.23 -8.19 26.97
CA LYS A 28 6.71 -9.01 25.88
C LYS A 28 7.82 -9.03 24.82
N CYS A 29 8.45 -10.20 24.61
CA CYS A 29 9.38 -10.37 23.50
C CYS A 29 8.60 -10.19 22.21
N VAL A 30 8.81 -9.05 21.56
CA VAL A 30 8.25 -8.77 20.24
C VAL A 30 9.12 -9.49 19.23
N GLU A 31 8.52 -10.40 18.48
CA GLU A 31 9.18 -11.10 17.39
C GLU A 31 9.26 -10.18 16.18
N GLY A 32 10.39 -10.21 15.47
CA GLY A 32 10.61 -9.33 14.33
C GLY A 32 11.91 -9.61 13.60
N CYS A 33 12.09 -8.89 12.50
CA CYS A 33 13.20 -9.00 11.57
C CYS A 33 14.10 -7.76 11.69
N ILE A 34 15.40 -7.92 11.45
CA ILE A 34 16.33 -6.79 11.37
C ILE A 34 16.77 -6.65 9.91
N VAL A 35 16.39 -5.55 9.28
CA VAL A 35 16.73 -5.22 7.88
C VAL A 35 17.45 -3.89 7.87
N ASP A 36 18.65 -3.86 7.28
CA ASP A 36 19.52 -2.66 7.22
C ASP A 36 19.76 -1.97 8.57
N GLY A 37 19.79 -2.76 9.65
CA GLY A 37 19.97 -2.27 11.02
C GLY A 37 18.71 -1.68 11.67
N VAL A 38 17.55 -1.75 11.01
CA VAL A 38 16.25 -1.35 11.54
C VAL A 38 15.44 -2.58 11.93
N PHE A 39 14.79 -2.54 13.10
CA PHE A 39 13.92 -3.61 13.57
C PHE A 39 12.48 -3.43 13.08
N TYR A 40 11.94 -4.48 12.47
CA TYR A 40 10.58 -4.58 11.94
C TYR A 40 9.81 -5.63 12.74
N GLU A 41 8.68 -5.27 13.34
CA GLU A 41 7.83 -6.23 14.06
C GLU A 41 7.26 -7.27 13.08
N SER A 42 7.04 -8.49 13.54
CA SER A 42 6.38 -9.54 12.76
C SER A 42 5.01 -9.05 12.23
N GLY A 43 4.79 -9.19 10.93
CA GLY A 43 3.65 -8.68 10.19
C GLY A 43 3.83 -7.26 9.61
N SER A 44 4.95 -6.58 9.88
CA SER A 44 5.23 -5.26 9.30
C SER A 44 5.85 -5.34 7.90
N ASP A 45 5.48 -4.37 7.07
CA ASP A 45 6.02 -4.23 5.73
C ASP A 45 7.43 -3.64 5.77
N ILE A 46 8.30 -4.18 4.95
CA ILE A 46 9.71 -3.78 4.84
C ILE A 46 9.85 -2.85 3.64
N PRO A 47 10.60 -1.73 3.76
CA PRO A 47 10.83 -0.83 2.65
C PRO A 47 11.51 -1.57 1.50
N LYS A 48 10.88 -1.44 0.33
CA LYS A 48 11.32 -2.07 -0.91
C LYS A 48 12.21 -1.13 -1.71
N SER A 49 13.25 -1.68 -2.33
CA SER A 49 14.10 -0.93 -3.27
C SER A 49 13.53 -0.93 -4.69
N ASN A 50 12.72 -1.93 -5.04
CA ASN A 50 12.05 -2.07 -6.31
C ASN A 50 10.54 -1.91 -6.10
N PRO A 51 9.82 -1.06 -6.87
CA PRO A 51 8.38 -0.91 -6.73
C PRO A 51 7.61 -2.23 -6.92
N CYS A 52 8.18 -3.20 -7.64
CA CYS A 52 7.56 -4.50 -7.90
C CYS A 52 7.74 -5.57 -6.82
N ASP A 53 8.56 -5.31 -5.81
CA ASP A 53 8.71 -6.26 -4.72
C ASP A 53 7.72 -5.92 -3.60
N ILE A 54 7.21 -6.92 -2.90
CA ILE A 54 6.47 -6.75 -1.66
C ILE A 54 7.15 -7.62 -0.63
N CYS A 55 7.76 -6.99 0.37
CA CYS A 55 8.48 -7.67 1.44
C CYS A 55 7.77 -7.44 2.78
N GLN A 56 7.55 -8.52 3.52
CA GLN A 56 6.96 -8.48 4.85
C GLN A 56 7.78 -9.32 5.81
N CYS A 57 7.88 -8.85 7.05
CA CYS A 57 8.51 -9.61 8.12
C CYS A 57 7.53 -10.68 8.63
N PHE A 58 7.95 -11.95 8.64
CA PHE A 58 7.20 -13.06 9.23
C PHE A 58 8.05 -13.71 10.32
N GLY A 59 7.71 -13.41 11.57
CA GLY A 59 8.47 -13.89 12.72
C GLY A 59 9.87 -13.30 12.74
N THR A 60 10.87 -14.12 12.43
CA THR A 60 12.29 -13.71 12.32
C THR A 60 12.82 -13.71 10.88
N GLU A 61 11.98 -14.03 9.91
CA GLU A 61 12.34 -14.15 8.49
C GLU A 61 11.66 -13.08 7.63
N VAL A 62 12.37 -12.60 6.62
CA VAL A 62 11.82 -11.68 5.61
C VAL A 62 11.31 -12.51 4.44
N SER A 63 10.03 -12.37 4.12
CA SER A 63 9.44 -12.97 2.92
C SER A 63 9.14 -11.89 1.89
N CYS A 64 9.66 -12.05 0.68
CA CYS A 64 9.44 -11.14 -0.43
C CYS A 64 8.74 -11.88 -1.59
N ALA A 65 7.82 -11.20 -2.25
CA ALA A 65 7.17 -11.66 -3.47
C ALA A 65 7.26 -10.58 -4.55
N GLU A 66 7.44 -11.01 -5.80
CA GLU A 66 7.38 -10.14 -6.97
C GLU A 66 5.93 -10.02 -7.44
N ILE A 67 5.50 -8.79 -7.75
CA ILE A 67 4.19 -8.52 -8.33
C ILE A 67 4.21 -8.89 -9.81
N ASP A 68 3.33 -9.81 -10.22
CA ASP A 68 3.09 -10.10 -11.63
C ASP A 68 2.09 -9.08 -12.20
N CYS A 69 2.53 -8.31 -13.20
CA CYS A 69 1.69 -7.29 -13.81
C CYS A 69 0.76 -7.88 -14.88
N PRO A 70 -0.54 -7.54 -14.85
CA PRO A 70 -1.49 -7.98 -15.87
C PRO A 70 -1.05 -7.59 -17.30
N PHE A 71 -1.18 -8.54 -18.23
CA PHE A 71 -0.91 -8.34 -19.66
C PHE A 71 -2.15 -7.79 -20.37
N PHE A 72 -2.04 -6.59 -20.95
CA PHE A 72 -3.19 -5.82 -21.48
C PHE A 72 -3.31 -5.78 -23.00
N ASN A 73 -2.48 -6.56 -23.71
CA ASN A 73 -2.46 -6.63 -25.18
C ASN A 73 -3.71 -7.28 -25.82
N ASN A 74 -4.72 -7.66 -25.03
CA ASN A 74 -5.96 -8.28 -25.52
C ASN A 74 -7.17 -7.33 -25.48
N HIS A 75 -6.98 -6.05 -25.17
CA HIS A 75 -8.07 -5.08 -25.19
C HIS A 75 -8.37 -4.61 -26.63
N ASN A 76 -9.65 -4.50 -26.94
CA ASN A 76 -10.16 -3.86 -28.15
C ASN A 76 -11.08 -2.71 -27.72
N PRO A 77 -10.74 -1.43 -27.94
CA PRO A 77 -9.59 -0.88 -28.67
C PRO A 77 -8.21 -1.15 -28.01
N PRO A 78 -7.09 -1.05 -28.77
CA PRO A 78 -5.75 -1.22 -28.22
C PRO A 78 -5.49 -0.20 -27.09
N CYS A 79 -4.92 -0.68 -25.99
CA CYS A 79 -4.48 0.16 -24.88
C CYS A 79 -2.95 0.21 -24.85
N GLU A 80 -2.40 1.36 -24.47
CA GLU A 80 -0.95 1.53 -24.31
C GLU A 80 -0.57 1.56 -22.83
N PRO A 81 0.49 0.84 -22.43
CA PRO A 81 1.02 0.90 -21.07
C PRO A 81 1.83 2.18 -20.86
N ILE A 82 1.49 2.93 -19.82
CA ILE A 82 2.25 4.07 -19.31
C ILE A 82 3.02 3.64 -18.08
N TYR A 83 4.35 3.66 -18.18
CA TYR A 83 5.25 3.29 -17.09
C TYR A 83 5.60 4.51 -16.22
N SER A 84 5.36 4.38 -14.92
CA SER A 84 5.75 5.36 -13.90
C SER A 84 6.89 4.80 -13.04
N PRO A 85 7.91 5.58 -12.66
CA PRO A 85 9.04 5.08 -11.87
C PRO A 85 8.66 4.67 -10.43
N ASP A 86 7.57 5.21 -9.89
CA ASP A 86 7.12 4.95 -8.52
C ASP A 86 6.09 3.80 -8.43
N GLU A 87 5.63 3.29 -9.57
CA GLU A 87 4.63 2.22 -9.65
C GLU A 87 5.26 0.95 -10.22
N CYS A 88 4.86 -0.22 -9.72
CA CYS A 88 5.33 -1.48 -10.28
C CYS A 88 4.76 -1.73 -11.68
N CYS A 89 3.43 -1.59 -11.78
CA CYS A 89 2.72 -1.95 -12.99
C CYS A 89 2.37 -0.69 -13.78
N PRO A 90 2.44 -0.76 -15.12
CA PRO A 90 2.02 0.34 -15.95
C PRO A 90 0.52 0.58 -15.82
N VAL A 91 0.13 1.85 -15.91
CA VAL A 91 -1.27 2.24 -16.05
C VAL A 91 -1.63 2.17 -17.52
N ASN A 92 -2.80 1.61 -17.85
CA ASN A 92 -3.24 1.58 -19.23
C ASN A 92 -4.02 2.82 -19.58
N THR A 93 -3.68 3.43 -20.71
CA THR A 93 -4.57 4.35 -21.39
C THR A 93 -5.14 3.65 -22.60
N CYS A 94 -6.41 3.29 -22.50
CA CYS A 94 -7.15 2.76 -23.63
C CYS A 94 -7.58 3.89 -24.57
N GLY A 95 -7.91 3.51 -25.79
CA GLY A 95 -8.37 4.42 -26.83
C GLY A 95 -9.88 4.37 -27.08
N CYS A 96 -10.31 5.07 -28.13
CA CYS A 96 -11.67 5.12 -28.64
C CYS A 96 -11.77 4.32 -29.95
N GLU A 97 -12.95 3.78 -30.25
CA GLU A 97 -13.24 3.13 -31.53
C GLU A 97 -14.38 3.86 -32.26
N GLU A 98 -14.17 4.22 -33.53
CA GLU A 98 -15.21 4.79 -34.38
C GLU A 98 -15.11 4.24 -35.80
N ALA A 99 -16.21 3.67 -36.31
CA ALA A 99 -16.30 3.07 -37.66
C ALA A 99 -15.20 2.02 -37.97
N GLY A 100 -14.76 1.27 -36.96
CA GLY A 100 -13.68 0.27 -37.10
C GLY A 100 -12.27 0.86 -37.14
N ILE A 101 -12.12 2.15 -36.84
CA ILE A 101 -10.82 2.83 -36.67
C ILE A 101 -10.59 3.04 -35.18
N TYR A 102 -9.39 2.72 -34.72
CA TYR A 102 -8.96 2.91 -33.34
C TYR A 102 -8.15 4.19 -33.19
N TYR A 103 -8.44 4.95 -32.14
CA TYR A 103 -7.78 6.20 -31.76
C TYR A 103 -7.22 6.06 -30.37
N LEU A 104 -5.95 6.40 -30.14
CA LEU A 104 -5.36 6.40 -28.80
C LEU A 104 -5.89 7.57 -27.95
N SER A 105 -5.80 7.44 -26.62
CA SER A 105 -6.13 8.54 -25.71
C SER A 105 -5.27 9.77 -26.04
N GLY A 106 -5.92 10.92 -26.27
CA GLY A 106 -5.30 12.18 -26.69
C GLY A 106 -5.33 12.44 -28.20
N GLU A 107 -5.70 11.47 -29.03
CA GLU A 107 -5.76 11.65 -30.48
C GLU A 107 -7.02 12.41 -30.93
N LYS A 108 -6.90 13.13 -32.05
CA LYS A 108 -8.04 13.82 -32.67
C LYS A 108 -8.95 12.81 -33.37
N MET A 109 -10.22 12.85 -33.02
CA MET A 109 -11.25 12.01 -33.62
C MET A 109 -12.01 12.74 -34.73
N PRO A 110 -12.64 12.00 -35.66
CA PRO A 110 -13.43 12.60 -36.72
C PRO A 110 -14.62 13.36 -36.13
N SER A 111 -14.88 14.54 -36.68
CA SER A 111 -15.95 15.43 -36.24
C SER A 111 -17.13 15.31 -37.20
N ASP A 112 -18.35 15.20 -36.67
CA ASP A 112 -19.58 15.10 -37.48
C ASP A 112 -19.92 16.45 -38.14
N TYR A 113 -19.46 17.55 -37.54
CA TYR A 113 -19.73 18.91 -37.99
C TYR A 113 -18.43 19.64 -38.30
N ARG A 114 -18.48 20.56 -39.28
CA ARG A 114 -17.33 21.39 -39.71
C ARG A 114 -16.73 22.24 -38.59
N CYS A 115 -17.56 22.67 -37.65
CA CYS A 115 -17.20 23.57 -36.55
C CYS A 115 -17.16 22.82 -35.21
N GLN A 116 -16.59 21.62 -35.24
CA GLN A 116 -16.46 20.76 -34.09
C GLN A 116 -15.03 20.21 -34.08
N ASN A 117 -14.44 20.12 -32.90
CA ASN A 117 -13.14 19.47 -32.68
C ASN A 117 -13.35 18.35 -31.68
N CYS A 118 -13.06 17.12 -32.09
CA CYS A 118 -13.20 15.94 -31.26
C CYS A 118 -11.83 15.38 -30.87
N THR A 119 -11.71 14.91 -29.64
CA THR A 119 -10.51 14.28 -29.11
C THR A 119 -10.94 13.03 -28.34
N CYS A 120 -10.19 11.95 -28.50
CA CYS A 120 -10.36 10.76 -27.69
C CYS A 120 -9.76 11.00 -26.32
N ILE A 121 -10.52 10.77 -25.25
CA ILE A 121 -10.00 10.79 -23.88
C ILE A 121 -10.40 9.45 -23.25
N GLU A 122 -9.39 8.60 -23.03
CA GLU A 122 -9.55 7.21 -22.62
C GLU A 122 -10.49 6.44 -23.57
N THR A 123 -11.77 6.36 -23.27
CA THR A 123 -12.77 5.66 -24.10
C THR A 123 -13.91 6.56 -24.56
N GLU A 124 -13.81 7.86 -24.31
CA GLU A 124 -14.84 8.85 -24.60
C GLU A 124 -14.41 9.78 -25.74
N LYS A 125 -15.28 9.92 -26.74
CA LYS A 125 -15.17 10.94 -27.78
C LYS A 125 -15.64 12.28 -27.23
N VAL A 126 -14.71 13.13 -26.84
CA VAL A 126 -15.01 14.47 -26.32
C VAL A 126 -14.95 15.47 -27.45
N CYS A 127 -16.11 16.02 -27.82
CA CYS A 127 -16.23 17.01 -28.89
C CYS A 127 -16.59 18.39 -28.36
N VAL A 128 -15.89 19.43 -28.82
CA VAL A 128 -16.19 20.82 -28.53
C VAL A 128 -16.62 21.55 -29.79
N PHE A 129 -17.67 22.36 -29.68
CA PHE A 129 -18.15 23.19 -30.79
C PHE A 129 -17.36 24.49 -30.84
N LEU A 130 -16.78 24.76 -32.00
CA LEU A 130 -16.06 25.99 -32.29
C LEU A 130 -17.01 26.99 -32.96
N ARG A 131 -16.77 28.27 -32.74
CA ARG A 131 -17.42 29.32 -33.52
C ARG A 131 -16.70 29.45 -34.86
N CYS A 132 -17.37 28.97 -35.89
CA CYS A 132 -17.29 29.55 -37.21
C CYS A 132 -18.40 30.62 -37.31
#